data_AF-A0A7C4JTZ8-F1
#
_entry.id   AF-A0A7C4JTZ8-F1
#
_cell.length_a   1.000
_cell.length_b   1.000
_cell.length_c   1.000
_cell.angle_alpha   90.00
_cell.angle_beta   90.00
_cell.angle_gamma   90.00
#
_symmetry.space_group_name_H-M   'P 1'
#
loop_
_entity.id
_entity.type
_entity.pdbx_description
1 polymer ?
#
loop_
_entity_poly.entity_id
_entity_poly.type
_entity_poly.pdbx_seq_one_letter_code
_entity_poly.pdbx_strand_id
1 'polypeptide(L)'
;NGNEDPSATRNLQPIELNFGYYYDGTSWRSETVRTTQYSAPFATLFYDQNGYGPGTLESIAADNEGRITGYYSNGRVIPLWMVALANFNAPERLQKVGGNLFKETTHSGPPVTGKPGTNGLGTIAPNSIEQSNVDLGEQFVKMIIFQRGFQADARIITVSDSMLEELINLKR
;
A
#
# COMPACT_ATOMS: atom_id res chain seq x y z
N ASN A 1 5.64 89.38 -29.16
CA ASN A 1 5.81 88.55 -27.96
C ASN A 1 4.51 87.78 -27.77
N GLY A 2 4.33 86.53 -28.15
CA GLY A 2 5.19 85.55 -28.81
C GLY A 2 4.33 84.64 -29.68
N ASN A 3 4.93 84.09 -30.73
CA ASN A 3 4.28 83.09 -31.57
C ASN A 3 4.34 81.75 -30.84
N GLU A 4 3.21 81.25 -30.37
CA GLU A 4 3.12 79.86 -29.92
C GLU A 4 2.98 78.97 -31.16
N ASP A 5 4.03 78.21 -31.43
CA ASP A 5 4.10 77.23 -32.51
C ASP A 5 3.12 76.07 -32.24
N PRO A 6 2.09 75.86 -33.09
CA PRO A 6 1.12 74.78 -32.93
C PRO A 6 1.69 73.39 -33.23
N SER A 7 2.97 73.27 -33.64
CA SER A 7 3.63 71.99 -33.92
C SER A 7 4.34 71.37 -32.71
N ALA A 8 4.25 71.98 -31.52
CA ALA A 8 4.67 71.34 -30.28
C ALA A 8 3.68 70.22 -29.87
N THR A 9 3.52 69.20 -30.70
CA THR A 9 3.03 67.91 -30.26
C THR A 9 4.02 67.46 -29.19
N ARG A 10 3.60 67.52 -27.92
CA ARG A 10 4.36 66.94 -26.81
C ARG A 10 4.78 65.56 -27.28
N ASN A 11 6.08 65.39 -27.50
CA ASN A 11 6.68 64.16 -27.98
C ASN A 11 6.67 63.18 -26.79
N LEU A 12 5.46 62.76 -26.43
CA LEU A 12 5.21 61.76 -25.40
C LEU A 12 5.68 60.47 -26.02
N GLN A 13 6.91 60.06 -25.69
CA GLN A 13 7.37 58.74 -26.03
C GLN A 13 6.40 57.74 -25.37
N PRO A 14 5.69 56.91 -26.15
CA PRO A 14 4.89 55.85 -25.56
C PRO A 14 5.86 54.90 -24.87
N ILE A 15 5.77 54.84 -23.54
CA ILE A 15 6.50 53.85 -22.76
C ILE A 15 5.68 52.57 -22.85
N GLU A 16 6.09 51.67 -23.74
CA GLU A 16 5.56 50.31 -23.77
C GLU A 16 6.19 49.50 -22.63
N LEU A 17 5.39 49.18 -21.62
CA LEU A 17 5.80 48.31 -20.52
C LEU A 17 5.54 46.86 -20.92
N ASN A 18 6.61 46.13 -21.23
CA ASN A 18 6.55 44.70 -21.47
C ASN A 18 6.85 43.95 -20.17
N PHE A 19 5.82 43.34 -19.58
CA PHE A 19 5.94 42.53 -18.35
C PHE A 19 6.22 41.05 -18.63
N GLY A 20 6.48 40.69 -19.88
CA GLY A 20 6.73 39.32 -20.31
C GLY A 20 5.45 38.58 -20.68
N TYR A 21 5.65 37.37 -21.19
CA TYR A 21 4.60 36.42 -21.50
C TYR A 21 4.85 35.14 -20.72
N TYR A 22 3.80 34.53 -20.18
CA TYR A 22 3.84 33.21 -19.58
C TYR A 22 3.03 32.23 -20.42
N TYR A 23 3.40 30.96 -20.36
CA TYR A 23 2.68 29.89 -21.04
C TYR A 23 1.72 29.24 -20.04
N ASP A 24 0.41 29.30 -20.31
CA ASP A 24 -0.64 28.76 -19.44
C ASP A 24 -0.92 27.25 -19.65
N GLY A 25 -0.09 26.58 -20.47
CA GLY A 25 -0.29 25.20 -20.90
C GLY A 25 -0.93 25.07 -22.28
N THR A 26 -1.59 26.12 -22.79
CA THR A 26 -2.29 26.11 -24.09
C THR A 26 -1.90 27.29 -24.99
N SER A 27 -1.49 28.43 -24.42
CA SER A 27 -1.18 29.65 -25.16
C SER A 27 -0.24 30.58 -24.39
N TRP A 28 0.51 31.41 -25.13
CA TRP A 28 1.29 32.49 -24.55
C TRP A 28 0.37 33.66 -24.19
N ARG A 29 0.31 33.99 -22.89
CA ARG A 29 -0.51 35.08 -22.34
C ARG A 29 0.41 36.17 -21.80
N SER A 30 -0.01 37.42 -21.91
CA SER A 30 0.74 38.57 -21.36
C SER A 30 0.62 38.60 -19.83
N GLU A 31 1.74 38.79 -19.13
CA GLU A 31 1.81 38.90 -17.66
C GLU A 31 1.04 40.11 -17.13
N THR A 32 0.73 41.10 -17.98
CA THR A 32 -0.07 42.30 -17.65
C THR A 32 -1.44 41.96 -17.06
N VAL A 33 -1.99 40.77 -17.33
CA VAL A 33 -3.29 40.32 -16.79
C VAL A 33 -3.20 39.89 -15.31
N ARG A 34 -1.99 39.69 -14.77
CA ARG A 34 -1.76 39.27 -13.36
C ARG A 34 -1.38 40.41 -12.43
N THR A 35 -1.18 41.62 -12.96
CA THR A 35 -0.87 42.84 -12.19
C THR A 35 -2.01 43.84 -12.32
N THR A 36 -2.55 44.32 -11.21
CA THR A 36 -3.57 45.38 -11.20
C THR A 36 -2.95 46.70 -10.76
N GLN A 37 -3.37 47.81 -11.38
CA GLN A 37 -2.93 49.14 -11.02
C GLN A 37 -4.05 49.86 -10.27
N TYR A 38 -3.92 49.96 -8.96
CA TYR A 38 -4.76 50.80 -8.11
C TYR A 38 -3.90 51.92 -7.50
N SER A 39 -4.53 53.03 -7.09
CA SER A 39 -3.85 54.11 -6.37
C SER A 39 -3.55 53.71 -4.91
N ALA A 40 -2.72 52.68 -4.74
CA ALA A 40 -2.27 52.12 -3.48
C ALA A 40 -0.77 51.79 -3.55
N PRO A 41 -0.05 51.69 -2.42
CA PRO A 41 1.31 51.15 -2.40
C PRO A 41 1.37 49.75 -3.03
N PHE A 42 2.51 49.38 -3.64
CA PHE A 42 2.66 48.06 -4.24
C PHE A 42 2.45 46.95 -3.20
N ALA A 43 1.74 45.89 -3.58
CA ALA A 43 1.50 44.73 -2.72
C ALA A 43 1.48 43.44 -3.57
N THR A 44 2.17 42.40 -3.11
CA THR A 44 2.07 41.06 -3.73
C THR A 44 0.86 40.36 -3.14
N LEU A 45 -0.18 40.14 -3.96
CA LEU A 45 -1.44 39.55 -3.50
C LEU A 45 -1.37 38.02 -3.39
N PHE A 46 -0.60 37.36 -4.25
CA PHE A 46 -0.41 35.90 -4.25
C PHE A 46 1.01 35.54 -4.67
N TYR A 47 1.67 34.68 -3.89
CA TYR A 47 2.96 34.08 -4.19
C TYR A 47 2.81 32.57 -4.02
N ASP A 48 2.86 31.81 -5.12
CA ASP A 48 2.84 30.35 -5.13
C ASP A 48 4.18 29.85 -5.70
N GLN A 49 4.85 28.98 -4.95
CA GLN A 49 6.10 28.36 -5.35
C GLN A 49 5.99 26.86 -5.14
N ASN A 50 6.09 26.10 -6.23
CA ASN A 50 6.02 24.64 -6.21
C ASN A 50 7.41 23.97 -6.02
N GLY A 51 8.47 24.77 -5.99
CA GLY A 51 9.84 24.31 -5.73
C GLY A 51 10.03 23.89 -4.27
N TYR A 52 10.83 22.84 -4.06
CA TYR A 52 11.22 22.36 -2.74
C TYR A 52 12.71 22.04 -2.74
N GLY A 53 13.37 22.29 -1.61
CA GLY A 53 14.78 21.93 -1.44
C GLY A 53 14.96 20.40 -1.47
N PRO A 54 16.18 19.92 -1.74
CA PRO A 54 16.48 18.50 -1.59
C PRO A 54 16.21 18.07 -0.14
N GLY A 55 15.56 16.92 0.01
CA GLY A 55 15.26 16.32 1.30
C GLY A 55 15.74 14.89 1.34
N THR A 56 16.10 14.42 2.53
CA THR A 56 16.45 13.02 2.80
C THR A 56 15.23 12.31 3.38
N LEU A 57 15.12 11.00 3.15
CA LEU A 57 14.07 10.18 3.73
C LEU A 57 14.26 10.09 5.26
N GLU A 58 13.25 10.47 6.02
CA GLU A 58 13.27 10.43 7.50
C GLU A 58 12.52 9.22 8.06
N SER A 59 11.35 8.93 7.51
CA SER A 59 10.54 7.80 7.97
C SER A 59 9.68 7.22 6.86
N ILE A 60 9.20 6.00 7.10
CA ILE A 60 8.31 5.26 6.20
C ILE A 60 7.09 4.82 7.02
N ALA A 61 5.90 4.98 6.46
CA ALA A 61 4.68 4.40 7.00
C ALA A 61 3.96 3.56 5.94
N ALA A 62 3.26 2.53 6.38
CA ALA A 62 2.32 1.77 5.55
C ALA A 62 0.89 2.09 5.97
N ASP A 63 -0.02 2.24 5.02
CA ASP A 63 -1.45 2.41 5.26
C ASP A 63 -2.23 1.09 5.11
N ASN A 64 -3.54 1.13 5.42
CA ASN A 64 -4.41 -0.06 5.33
C ASN A 64 -4.68 -0.51 3.89
N GLU A 65 -4.42 0.36 2.91
CA GLU A 65 -4.48 0.07 1.48
C GLU A 65 -3.16 -0.54 0.98
N GLY A 66 -2.16 -0.71 1.85
CA GLY A 66 -0.84 -1.25 1.51
C GLY A 66 0.08 -0.28 0.80
N ARG A 67 -0.22 1.01 0.78
CA ARG A 67 0.67 2.05 0.25
C ARG A 67 1.75 2.35 1.26
N ILE A 68 2.98 2.28 0.79
CA ILE A 68 4.19 2.63 1.53
C ILE A 68 4.52 4.09 1.19
N THR A 69 4.46 4.95 2.19
CA THR A 69 4.66 6.39 2.06
C THR A 69 5.92 6.81 2.79
N GLY A 70 6.78 7.58 2.13
CA GLY A 70 7.99 8.16 2.71
C GLY A 70 7.76 9.60 3.14
N TYR A 71 8.24 9.94 4.33
CA TYR A 71 8.30 11.30 4.86
C TYR A 71 9.73 11.82 4.74
N TYR A 72 9.89 12.99 4.14
CA TYR A 72 11.18 13.59 3.85
C TYR A 72 11.43 14.85 4.67
N SER A 73 12.69 15.16 4.94
CA SER A 73 13.12 16.31 5.75
C SER A 73 12.76 17.69 5.18
N ASN A 74 12.37 17.74 3.90
CA ASN A 74 11.86 18.93 3.24
C ASN A 74 10.33 19.08 3.35
N GLY A 75 9.68 18.30 4.22
CA GLY A 75 8.23 18.31 4.45
C GLY A 75 7.41 17.62 3.36
N ARG A 76 8.05 16.95 2.39
CA ARG A 76 7.34 16.20 1.34
C ARG A 76 6.93 14.82 1.86
N VAL A 77 5.70 14.45 1.52
CA VAL A 77 5.13 13.13 1.73
C VAL A 77 4.95 12.51 0.36
N ILE A 78 5.70 11.46 0.06
CA ILE A 78 5.72 10.84 -1.28
C ILE A 78 5.31 9.38 -1.15
N PRO A 79 4.27 8.92 -1.86
CA PRO A 79 3.96 7.50 -1.97
C PRO A 79 5.05 6.82 -2.80
N LEU A 80 5.72 5.81 -2.22
CA LEU A 80 6.87 5.15 -2.83
C LEU A 80 6.48 3.85 -3.53
N TRP A 81 5.78 2.97 -2.79
CA TRP A 81 5.42 1.63 -3.26
C TRP A 81 4.03 1.23 -2.77
N MET A 82 3.55 0.10 -3.29
CA MET A 82 2.31 -0.51 -2.87
C MET A 82 2.48 -2.02 -2.77
N VAL A 83 2.02 -2.60 -1.66
CA VAL A 83 1.97 -4.05 -1.45
C VAL A 83 0.74 -4.59 -2.20
N ALA A 84 0.95 -5.58 -3.06
CA ALA A 84 -0.13 -6.31 -3.71
C ALA A 84 -0.51 -7.54 -2.89
N LEU A 85 -1.81 -7.87 -2.87
CA LEU A 85 -2.30 -9.13 -2.31
C LEU A 85 -2.68 -10.08 -3.44
N ALA A 86 -2.61 -11.38 -3.15
CA ALA A 86 -3.05 -12.44 -4.02
C ALA A 86 -4.09 -13.29 -3.30
N ASN A 87 -5.21 -13.57 -3.96
CA ASN A 87 -6.20 -14.55 -3.50
C ASN A 87 -6.26 -15.73 -4.48
N PHE A 88 -6.68 -16.89 -3.97
CA PHE A 88 -6.85 -18.11 -4.76
C PHE A 88 -8.30 -18.58 -4.62
N ASN A 89 -8.82 -19.24 -5.64
CA ASN A 89 -10.20 -19.76 -5.59
C ASN A 89 -10.34 -20.90 -4.56
N ALA A 90 -9.33 -21.76 -4.47
CA ALA A 90 -9.27 -22.87 -3.52
C ALA A 90 -7.97 -22.78 -2.67
N PRO A 91 -7.93 -21.91 -1.65
CA PRO A 91 -6.72 -21.70 -0.83
C PRO A 91 -6.30 -22.96 -0.05
N GLU A 92 -7.23 -23.84 0.30
CA GLU A 92 -6.97 -25.12 0.97
C GLU A 92 -6.22 -26.12 0.07
N ARG A 93 -6.18 -25.88 -1.25
CA ARG A 93 -5.47 -26.69 -2.24
C ARG A 93 -4.07 -26.16 -2.57
N LEU A 94 -3.62 -25.12 -1.86
CA LEU A 94 -2.25 -24.63 -1.99
C LEU A 94 -1.26 -25.64 -1.39
N GLN A 95 -0.10 -25.77 -2.04
CA GLN A 95 0.96 -26.62 -1.53
C GLN A 95 1.79 -25.85 -0.50
N LYS A 96 1.91 -26.38 0.72
CA LYS A 96 2.80 -25.82 1.74
C LYS A 96 4.25 -26.09 1.35
N VAL A 97 5.06 -25.03 1.23
CA VAL A 97 6.50 -25.15 0.88
C VAL A 97 7.43 -24.91 2.08
N GLY A 98 6.86 -24.63 3.26
CA GLY A 98 7.60 -24.44 4.51
C GLY A 98 7.67 -22.96 4.92
N GLY A 99 8.01 -22.68 6.19
CA GLY A 99 8.18 -21.30 6.68
C GLY A 99 6.95 -20.40 6.52
N ASN A 100 5.73 -20.96 6.64
CA ASN A 100 4.44 -20.29 6.36
C ASN A 100 4.23 -19.86 4.89
N LEU A 101 5.08 -20.33 3.98
CA LEU A 101 4.93 -20.09 2.55
C LEU A 101 4.09 -21.18 1.88
N PHE A 102 3.32 -20.75 0.90
CA PHE A 102 2.46 -21.59 0.08
C PHE A 102 2.78 -21.35 -1.40
N LYS A 103 2.61 -22.41 -2.21
CA LYS A 103 2.80 -22.40 -3.65
C LYS A 103 1.49 -22.78 -4.34
N GLU A 104 1.23 -22.13 -5.46
CA GLU A 104 0.10 -22.45 -6.33
C GLU A 104 0.18 -23.89 -6.85
N THR A 105 -0.99 -24.49 -7.03
CA THR A 105 -1.16 -25.81 -7.63
C THR A 105 -2.20 -25.74 -8.75
N THR A 106 -2.24 -26.75 -9.61
CA THR A 106 -3.29 -26.86 -10.63
C THR A 106 -4.71 -26.86 -10.02
N HIS A 107 -4.85 -27.33 -8.78
CA HIS A 107 -6.13 -27.42 -8.08
C HIS A 107 -6.49 -26.15 -7.30
N SER A 108 -5.52 -25.33 -6.87
CA SER A 108 -5.80 -24.03 -6.24
C SER A 108 -6.31 -22.98 -7.23
N GLY A 109 -5.97 -23.18 -8.51
CA GLY A 109 -6.15 -22.19 -9.57
C GLY A 109 -5.05 -21.11 -9.54
N PRO A 110 -5.05 -20.22 -10.54
CA PRO A 110 -4.11 -19.11 -10.61
C PRO A 110 -4.40 -18.03 -9.56
N PRO A 111 -3.39 -17.25 -9.14
CA PRO A 111 -3.55 -16.15 -8.21
C PRO A 111 -4.31 -14.99 -8.85
N VAL A 112 -5.32 -14.50 -8.15
CA VAL A 112 -5.99 -13.23 -8.43
C VAL A 112 -5.28 -12.15 -7.63
N THR A 113 -4.45 -11.35 -8.30
CA THR A 113 -3.68 -10.27 -7.66
C THR A 113 -4.42 -8.93 -7.72
N GLY A 114 -4.22 -8.10 -6.71
CA GLY A 114 -4.84 -6.78 -6.67
C GLY A 114 -4.39 -5.93 -5.50
N LYS A 115 -5.01 -4.75 -5.39
CA LYS A 115 -4.80 -3.82 -4.29
C LYS A 115 -5.54 -4.33 -3.04
N PRO A 116 -4.96 -4.22 -1.83
CA PRO A 116 -5.70 -4.44 -0.60
C PRO A 116 -7.03 -3.70 -0.59
N GLY A 117 -8.08 -4.34 -0.09
CA GLY A 117 -9.44 -3.78 -0.02
C GLY A 117 -10.22 -3.74 -1.34
N THR A 118 -9.68 -4.29 -2.45
CA THR A 118 -10.36 -4.33 -3.76
C THR A 118 -10.69 -5.75 -4.19
N ASN A 119 -11.73 -5.95 -5.00
CA ASN A 119 -12.08 -7.27 -5.59
C ASN A 119 -12.19 -8.41 -4.56
N GLY A 120 -12.69 -8.13 -3.35
CA GLY A 120 -12.83 -9.11 -2.27
C GLY A 120 -11.52 -9.45 -1.54
N LEU A 121 -10.41 -8.75 -1.84
CA LEU A 121 -9.17 -8.83 -1.08
C LEU A 121 -9.33 -8.12 0.26
N GLY A 122 -8.72 -8.68 1.31
CA GLY A 122 -8.67 -8.06 2.64
C GLY A 122 -7.87 -6.75 2.65
N THR A 123 -7.94 -6.03 3.77
CA THR A 123 -7.10 -4.85 4.02
C THR A 123 -5.85 -5.22 4.78
N ILE A 124 -4.85 -4.35 4.78
CA ILE A 124 -3.64 -4.51 5.58
C ILE A 124 -3.86 -3.83 6.94
N ALA A 125 -3.36 -4.44 8.02
CA ALA A 125 -3.27 -3.82 9.34
C ALA A 125 -1.79 -3.44 9.59
N PRO A 126 -1.38 -2.18 9.35
CA PRO A 126 0.00 -1.78 9.51
C PRO A 126 0.41 -1.87 10.99
N ASN A 127 1.68 -2.20 11.23
CA ASN A 127 2.26 -2.37 12.57
C ASN A 127 1.56 -3.45 13.43
N SER A 128 0.87 -4.41 12.81
CA SER A 128 0.26 -5.56 13.49
C SER A 128 0.92 -6.88 13.06
N ILE A 129 0.82 -7.89 13.92
CA ILE A 129 1.29 -9.25 13.65
C ILE A 129 0.10 -10.20 13.75
N GLU A 130 -0.13 -11.00 12.72
CA GLU A 130 -1.15 -12.06 12.74
C GLU A 130 -0.72 -13.22 13.62
N GLN A 131 -1.54 -13.54 14.62
CA GLN A 131 -1.30 -14.66 15.53
C GLN A 131 -1.84 -15.97 14.96
N SER A 132 -1.32 -17.10 15.47
CA SER A 132 -1.83 -18.41 15.09
C SER A 132 -3.29 -18.57 15.52
N ASN A 133 -4.11 -19.16 14.66
CA ASN A 133 -5.50 -19.49 14.95
C ASN A 133 -5.68 -20.77 15.81
N VAL A 134 -4.60 -21.29 16.39
CA VAL A 134 -4.57 -22.59 17.07
C VAL A 134 -4.70 -22.41 18.58
N ASP A 135 -5.71 -23.05 19.19
CA ASP A 135 -5.80 -23.18 20.65
C ASP A 135 -5.00 -24.38 21.12
N LEU A 136 -3.93 -24.11 21.88
CA LEU A 136 -3.03 -25.13 22.40
C LEU A 136 -3.71 -26.10 23.37
N GLY A 137 -4.68 -25.64 24.18
CA GLY A 137 -5.40 -26.50 25.13
C GLY A 137 -6.21 -27.58 24.41
N GLU A 138 -6.96 -27.17 23.38
CA GLU A 138 -7.73 -28.10 22.54
C GLU A 138 -6.82 -29.06 21.78
N GLN A 139 -5.71 -28.57 21.22
CA GLN A 139 -4.76 -29.44 20.50
C GLN A 139 -4.12 -30.48 21.43
N PHE A 140 -3.84 -30.14 22.69
CA PHE A 140 -3.32 -31.12 23.66
C PHE A 140 -4.36 -32.17 24.02
N VAL A 141 -5.62 -31.79 24.23
CA VAL A 141 -6.70 -32.77 24.49
C VAL A 141 -6.87 -33.70 23.28
N LYS A 142 -6.85 -33.14 22.06
CA LYS A 142 -6.93 -33.92 20.83
C LYS A 142 -5.76 -34.91 20.71
N MET A 143 -4.54 -34.48 21.03
CA MET A 143 -3.37 -35.36 21.09
C MET A 143 -3.56 -36.49 22.11
N ILE A 144 -4.06 -36.19 23.32
CA ILE A 144 -4.33 -37.20 24.35
C ILE A 144 -5.38 -38.21 23.87
N ILE A 145 -6.43 -37.75 23.18
CA ILE A 145 -7.45 -38.63 22.60
C ILE A 145 -6.81 -39.58 21.57
N PHE A 146 -5.99 -39.05 20.65
CA PHE A 146 -5.26 -39.88 19.68
C PHE A 146 -4.34 -40.89 20.35
N GLN A 147 -3.60 -40.47 21.38
CA GLN A 147 -2.71 -41.36 22.14
C GLN A 147 -3.49 -42.46 22.87
N ARG A 148 -4.62 -42.12 23.50
CA ARG A 148 -5.50 -43.11 24.16
C ARG A 148 -6.13 -44.07 23.16
N GLY A 149 -6.54 -43.58 21.99
CA GLY A 149 -7.02 -44.41 20.89
C GLY A 149 -5.95 -45.42 20.46
N PHE A 150 -4.73 -44.96 20.18
CA PHE A 150 -3.61 -45.84 19.84
C PHE A 150 -3.30 -46.88 20.93
N GLN A 151 -3.34 -46.49 22.21
CA GLN A 151 -3.14 -47.42 23.32
C GLN A 151 -4.27 -48.45 23.47
N ALA A 152 -5.51 -48.07 23.12
CA ALA A 152 -6.64 -48.99 23.11
C ALA A 152 -6.51 -49.98 21.95
N ASP A 153 -6.21 -49.47 20.74
CA ASP A 153 -5.97 -50.29 19.55
C ASP A 153 -4.83 -51.30 19.77
N ALA A 154 -3.73 -50.85 20.36
CA ALA A 154 -2.61 -51.73 20.71
C ALA A 154 -3.01 -52.82 21.72
N ARG A 155 -3.80 -52.48 22.74
CA ARG A 155 -4.31 -53.47 23.72
C ARG A 155 -5.26 -54.47 23.08
N ILE A 156 -6.12 -54.03 22.17
CA ILE A 156 -7.01 -54.92 21.42
C ILE A 156 -6.19 -55.95 20.63
N ILE A 157 -5.09 -55.52 19.98
CA ILE A 157 -4.17 -56.42 19.28
C ILE A 157 -3.57 -57.44 20.24
N THR A 158 -2.97 -57.00 21.36
CA THR A 158 -2.34 -57.91 22.32
C THR A 158 -3.33 -58.93 22.89
N VAL A 159 -4.54 -58.50 23.23
CA VAL A 159 -5.58 -59.41 23.75
C VAL A 159 -6.01 -60.40 22.67
N SER A 160 -6.13 -59.95 21.42
CA SER A 160 -6.44 -60.83 20.28
C SER A 160 -5.35 -61.87 20.06
N ASP A 161 -4.08 -61.47 20.14
CA ASP A 161 -2.93 -62.37 20.01
C ASP A 161 -2.91 -63.42 21.13
N SER A 162 -3.14 -63.01 22.38
CA SER A 162 -3.24 -63.95 23.51
C SER A 162 -4.38 -64.97 23.34
N MET A 163 -5.55 -64.53 22.87
CA MET A 163 -6.66 -65.45 22.58
C MET A 163 -6.32 -66.43 21.46
N LEU A 164 -5.60 -65.99 20.41
CA LEU A 164 -5.14 -66.86 19.33
C LEU A 164 -4.15 -67.91 19.84
N GLU A 165 -3.22 -67.52 20.72
CA GLU A 165 -2.27 -68.43 21.34
C GLU A 165 -2.97 -69.50 22.20
N GLU A 166 -3.96 -69.10 23.01
CA GLU A 166 -4.76 -70.03 23.83
C GLU A 166 -5.55 -71.02 22.96
N LEU A 167 -6.14 -70.57 21.85
CA LEU A 167 -6.83 -71.44 20.89
C LEU A 167 -5.88 -72.46 20.22
N ILE A 168 -4.65 -72.07 19.89
CA ILE A 168 -3.65 -72.99 19.32
C ILE A 168 -3.28 -74.07 20.35
N ASN A 169 -3.13 -73.69 21.62
CA ASN A 169 -2.77 -74.61 22.70
C ASN A 169 -3.90 -75.61 23.02
N LEU A 170 -5.16 -75.25 22.82
CA LEU A 170 -6.34 -76.11 22.99
C LEU A 170 -6.50 -77.21 21.91
N LYS A 171 -5.86 -77.05 20.75
CA LYS A 171 -5.91 -78.02 19.64
C LYS A 171 -5.01 -79.25 19.87
N ARG A 172 -4.21 -79.25 20.93
CA ARG A 172 -3.26 -80.34 21.25
C ARG A 172 -3.86 -81.32 22.24
#